data_AF-A0A2V6FCH2-F1
#
_entry.id   AF-A0A2V6FCH2-F1
#
_cell.length_a   1.000
_cell.length_b   1.000
_cell.length_c   1.000
_cell.angle_alpha   90.00
_cell.angle_beta   90.00
_cell.angle_gamma   90.00
#
_symmetry.space_group_name_H-M   'P 1'
#
loop_
_entity.id
_entity.type
_entity.pdbx_description
1 polymer ?
#
loop_
_entity_poly.entity_id
_entity_poly.type
_entity_poly.pdbx_seq_one_letter_code
_entity_poly.pdbx_strand_id
1 'polypeptide(L)'
;MVPAPFRIRACEPRDEDAVYEVCLRTGDNGNDATPFFNDPKALGHIFVGPYMKLEPELAFVLEDCHGVCGYVLSALDSKRFYDAYLNQWLPEIRKRCPEPAGDRSKWTRTQRAYYEYHHPDIFLPEPYDQYPSHLHIDLLPRAQGRGLGREMMRVLLAQLTARESTGV
;
A
#
# COMPACT_ATOMS: atom_id res chain seq x y z
N MET A 1 -18.53 -7.35 13.06
CA MET A 1 -17.96 -8.70 13.29
C MET A 1 -17.55 -9.26 11.93
N VAL A 2 -16.33 -9.79 11.81
CA VAL A 2 -15.84 -10.39 10.55
C VAL A 2 -16.48 -11.78 10.40
N PRO A 3 -17.31 -12.03 9.37
CA PRO A 3 -17.93 -13.33 9.19
C PRO A 3 -16.91 -14.37 8.73
N ALA A 4 -17.01 -15.60 9.23
CA ALA A 4 -16.30 -16.73 8.64
C ALA A 4 -16.66 -16.85 7.13
N PRO A 5 -15.70 -17.20 6.26
CA PRO A 5 -14.34 -17.69 6.55
C PRO A 5 -13.28 -16.58 6.66
N PHE A 6 -13.67 -15.29 6.74
CA PHE A 6 -12.71 -14.20 6.71
C PHE A 6 -12.00 -14.01 8.06
N ARG A 7 -10.72 -13.62 7.99
CA ARG A 7 -9.91 -13.28 9.16
C ARG A 7 -9.06 -12.05 8.86
N ILE A 8 -9.00 -11.13 9.83
CA ILE A 8 -8.03 -10.03 9.83
C ILE A 8 -6.87 -10.43 10.74
N ARG A 9 -5.64 -10.26 10.27
CA ARG A 9 -4.42 -10.51 11.07
C ARG A 9 -3.32 -9.54 10.69
N ALA A 10 -2.28 -9.45 11.53
CA ALA A 10 -1.07 -8.72 11.20
C ALA A 10 -0.47 -9.27 9.88
N CYS A 11 0.03 -8.35 9.06
CA CYS A 11 0.78 -8.67 7.85
C CYS A 11 2.16 -9.20 8.24
N GLU A 12 2.61 -10.25 7.56
CA GLU A 12 3.91 -10.87 7.79
C GLU A 12 4.75 -10.80 6.51
N PRO A 13 6.09 -10.93 6.61
CA PRO A 13 6.95 -10.88 5.43
C PRO A 13 6.58 -11.90 4.33
N ARG A 14 5.98 -13.04 4.69
CA ARG A 14 5.51 -14.06 3.74
C ARG A 14 4.31 -13.61 2.89
N ASP A 15 3.61 -12.55 3.29
CA ASP A 15 2.44 -12.05 2.57
C ASP A 15 2.81 -11.11 1.41
N GLU A 16 4.09 -10.74 1.24
CA GLU A 16 4.53 -9.73 0.28
C GLU A 16 3.94 -9.95 -1.12
N ASP A 17 4.11 -11.14 -1.69
CA ASP A 17 3.63 -11.43 -3.04
C ASP A 17 2.10 -11.30 -3.14
N ALA A 18 1.37 -11.73 -2.11
CA ALA A 18 -0.09 -11.70 -2.12
C ALA A 18 -0.64 -10.27 -1.92
N VAL A 19 -0.02 -9.46 -1.06
CA VAL A 19 -0.41 -8.06 -0.85
C VAL A 19 -0.06 -7.22 -2.08
N TYR A 20 1.07 -7.50 -2.75
CA TYR A 20 1.42 -6.91 -4.03
C TYR A 20 0.41 -7.29 -5.13
N GLU A 21 -0.05 -8.55 -5.16
CA GLU A 21 -1.11 -8.97 -6.09
C GLU A 21 -2.42 -8.21 -5.85
N VAL A 22 -2.84 -8.05 -4.58
CA VAL A 22 -4.03 -7.23 -4.26
C VAL A 22 -3.86 -5.82 -4.79
N CYS A 23 -2.72 -5.18 -4.53
CA CYS A 23 -2.43 -3.81 -4.97
C CYS A 23 -2.48 -3.67 -6.50
N LEU A 24 -1.90 -4.62 -7.24
CA LEU A 24 -1.96 -4.62 -8.70
C LEU A 24 -3.40 -4.78 -9.20
N ARG A 25 -4.16 -5.70 -8.59
CA ARG A 25 -5.53 -6.02 -8.99
C ARG A 25 -6.58 -4.98 -8.55
N THR A 26 -6.17 -3.96 -7.81
CA THR A 26 -6.98 -2.78 -7.50
C THR A 26 -6.33 -1.48 -7.98
N GLY A 27 -5.21 -1.55 -8.69
CA GLY A 27 -4.36 -0.41 -9.06
C GLY A 27 -4.86 0.46 -10.22
N ASP A 28 -5.99 0.12 -10.86
CA ASP A 28 -6.60 0.92 -11.93
C ASP A 28 -7.86 1.62 -11.43
N ASN A 29 -7.68 2.61 -10.55
CA ASN A 29 -8.78 3.31 -9.86
C ASN A 29 -9.73 2.33 -9.14
N GLY A 30 -9.17 1.33 -8.45
CA GLY A 30 -9.92 0.25 -7.79
C GLY A 30 -10.17 -0.97 -8.69
N ASN A 31 -9.90 -0.90 -9.99
CA ASN A 31 -10.01 -2.02 -10.92
C ASN A 31 -8.66 -2.72 -11.14
N ASP A 32 -8.71 -3.85 -11.86
CA ASP A 32 -7.54 -4.66 -12.15
C ASP A 32 -6.56 -3.99 -13.11
N ALA A 33 -5.36 -3.65 -12.62
CA ALA A 33 -4.32 -3.05 -13.43
C ALA A 33 -3.38 -4.07 -14.11
N THR A 34 -3.54 -5.37 -13.85
CA THR A 34 -2.67 -6.44 -14.38
C THR A 34 -2.41 -6.30 -15.90
N PRO A 35 -3.39 -6.01 -16.77
CA PRO A 35 -3.15 -5.89 -18.20
C PRO A 35 -2.21 -4.74 -18.62
N PHE A 36 -1.95 -3.78 -17.73
CA PHE A 36 -1.19 -2.56 -18.04
C PHE A 36 0.25 -2.56 -17.54
N PHE A 37 0.63 -3.54 -16.73
CA PHE A 37 1.95 -3.63 -16.10
C PHE A 37 2.69 -4.89 -16.55
N ASN A 38 3.88 -4.71 -17.12
CA ASN A 38 4.74 -5.82 -17.52
C ASN A 38 5.56 -6.35 -16.32
N ASP A 39 5.84 -5.47 -15.35
CA ASP A 39 6.34 -5.85 -14.02
C ASP A 39 5.17 -5.78 -13.03
N PRO A 40 4.68 -6.92 -12.51
CA PRO A 40 3.55 -6.94 -11.58
C PRO A 40 3.87 -6.35 -10.21
N LYS A 41 5.16 -6.20 -9.85
CA LYS A 41 5.56 -5.64 -8.56
C LYS A 41 5.66 -4.11 -8.56
N ALA A 42 5.60 -3.49 -9.73
CA ALA A 42 5.90 -2.07 -9.88
C ALA A 42 5.01 -1.16 -9.00
N LEU A 43 3.70 -1.39 -8.96
CA LEU A 43 2.80 -0.60 -8.10
C LEU A 43 3.02 -0.90 -6.62
N GLY A 44 3.22 -2.16 -6.26
CA GLY A 44 3.44 -2.57 -4.87
C GLY A 44 4.71 -1.95 -4.28
N HIS A 45 5.73 -1.66 -5.09
CA HIS A 45 6.92 -0.93 -4.63
C HIS A 45 6.62 0.52 -4.19
N ILE A 46 5.51 1.12 -4.62
CA ILE A 46 5.08 2.46 -4.19
C ILE A 46 4.12 2.35 -3.02
N PHE A 47 3.06 1.54 -3.17
CA PHE A 47 1.89 1.60 -2.29
C PHE A 47 1.83 0.50 -1.22
N VAL A 48 2.72 -0.49 -1.23
CA VAL A 48 2.68 -1.64 -0.31
C VAL A 48 4.00 -1.87 0.41
N GLY A 49 5.05 -2.16 -0.34
CA GLY A 49 6.38 -2.50 0.17
C GLY A 49 6.92 -1.58 1.27
N PRO A 50 6.86 -0.24 1.12
CA PRO A 50 7.39 0.65 2.16
C PRO A 50 6.61 0.54 3.48
N TYR A 51 5.29 0.35 3.46
CA TYR A 51 4.51 0.17 4.69
C TYR A 51 4.86 -1.14 5.40
N MET A 52 4.96 -2.25 4.65
CA MET A 52 5.38 -3.53 5.20
C MET A 52 6.78 -3.48 5.84
N LYS A 53 7.67 -2.67 5.26
CA LYS A 53 9.06 -2.56 5.71
C LYS A 53 9.25 -1.57 6.87
N LEU A 54 8.62 -0.40 6.79
CA LEU A 54 8.89 0.74 7.65
C LEU A 54 7.89 0.84 8.81
N GLU A 55 6.66 0.38 8.63
CA GLU A 55 5.58 0.46 9.62
C GLU A 55 4.84 -0.91 9.76
N PRO A 56 5.57 -2.04 9.98
CA PRO A 56 4.98 -3.38 9.98
C PRO A 56 3.90 -3.58 11.06
N GLU A 57 3.96 -2.84 12.16
CA GLU A 57 2.95 -2.90 13.22
C GLU A 57 1.59 -2.29 12.83
N LEU A 58 1.56 -1.53 11.73
CA LEU A 58 0.38 -0.88 11.17
C LEU A 58 -0.04 -1.50 9.84
N ALA A 59 0.45 -2.70 9.54
CA ALA A 59 0.11 -3.47 8.36
C ALA A 59 -0.75 -4.68 8.73
N PHE A 60 -1.94 -4.78 8.16
CA PHE A 60 -2.87 -5.89 8.37
C PHE A 60 -3.36 -6.44 7.04
N VAL A 61 -3.60 -7.75 7.01
CA VAL A 61 -4.18 -8.44 5.86
C VAL A 61 -5.54 -9.02 6.22
N LEU A 62 -6.39 -9.14 5.20
CA LEU A 62 -7.63 -9.88 5.22
C LEU A 62 -7.44 -11.15 4.40
N GLU A 63 -7.70 -12.31 4.99
CA GLU A 63 -7.60 -13.60 4.31
C GLU A 63 -8.91 -14.39 4.40
N ASP A 64 -9.16 -15.21 3.38
CA ASP A 64 -10.21 -16.23 3.36
C ASP A 64 -9.59 -17.61 3.04
N CYS A 65 -10.43 -18.61 2.75
CA CYS A 65 -9.95 -19.95 2.39
C CYS A 65 -9.13 -20.01 1.08
N HIS A 66 -9.11 -18.95 0.28
CA HIS A 66 -8.31 -18.83 -0.95
C HIS A 66 -7.03 -17.99 -0.74
N GLY A 67 -6.75 -17.56 0.50
CA GLY A 67 -5.59 -16.75 0.85
C GLY A 67 -5.92 -15.26 1.03
N VAL A 68 -4.87 -14.42 1.00
CA VAL A 68 -5.02 -12.97 1.17
C VAL A 68 -5.92 -12.40 0.07
N CYS A 69 -6.89 -11.60 0.51
CA CYS A 69 -7.91 -10.98 -0.34
C CYS A 69 -8.07 -9.49 -0.07
N GLY A 70 -7.27 -8.92 0.83
CA GLY A 70 -7.21 -7.50 1.07
C GLY A 70 -6.10 -7.11 2.03
N TYR A 71 -5.79 -5.82 2.09
CA TYR A 71 -4.88 -5.25 3.08
C TYR A 71 -5.41 -3.92 3.61
N VAL A 72 -4.93 -3.52 4.78
CA VAL A 72 -4.98 -2.16 5.28
C VAL A 72 -3.60 -1.84 5.86
N LEU A 73 -3.00 -0.77 5.37
CA LEU A 73 -1.63 -0.35 5.66
C LEU A 73 -1.64 1.11 6.09
N SER A 74 -0.79 1.51 7.01
CA SER A 74 -0.72 2.90 7.45
C SER A 74 0.67 3.32 7.87
N ALA A 75 0.92 4.63 7.78
CA ALA A 75 2.00 5.29 8.47
C ALA A 75 1.44 6.14 9.61
N LEU A 76 2.10 6.07 10.78
CA LEU A 76 1.70 6.83 11.97
C LEU A 76 1.96 8.34 11.81
N ASP A 77 3.05 8.69 11.15
CA ASP A 77 3.49 10.05 10.88
C ASP A 77 3.98 10.12 9.44
N SER A 78 3.28 10.88 8.62
CA SER A 78 3.51 10.92 7.17
C SER A 78 4.86 11.56 6.83
N LYS A 79 5.28 12.58 7.57
CA LYS A 79 6.59 13.23 7.35
C LYS A 79 7.73 12.24 7.60
N ARG A 80 7.72 11.58 8.76
CA ARG A 80 8.69 10.56 9.15
C ARG A 80 8.68 9.38 8.18
N PHE A 81 7.50 8.94 7.75
CA PHE A 81 7.37 7.85 6.79
C PHE A 81 7.98 8.22 5.44
N TYR A 82 7.67 9.40 4.90
CA TYR A 82 8.23 9.83 3.62
C TYR A 82 9.74 10.11 3.70
N ASP A 83 10.25 10.62 4.83
CA ASP A 83 11.69 10.71 5.06
C ASP A 83 12.35 9.31 5.03
N ALA A 84 11.76 8.31 5.67
CA ALA A 84 12.25 6.93 5.62
C ALA A 84 12.07 6.29 4.24
N TYR A 85 10.97 6.58 3.54
CA TYR A 85 10.71 6.14 2.17
C TYR A 85 11.82 6.61 1.22
N LEU A 86 12.17 7.90 1.30
CA LEU A 86 13.23 8.50 0.48
C LEU A 86 14.63 7.96 0.80
N ASN A 87 14.93 7.76 2.09
CA ASN A 87 16.31 7.47 2.53
C ASN A 87 16.61 5.98 2.75
N GLN A 88 15.58 5.13 2.93
CA GLN A 88 15.77 3.71 3.25
C GLN A 88 15.13 2.79 2.21
N TRP A 89 13.96 3.14 1.67
CA TRP A 89 13.23 2.29 0.74
C TRP A 89 13.64 2.50 -0.71
N LEU A 90 13.50 3.73 -1.22
CA LEU A 90 13.78 4.05 -2.62
C LEU A 90 15.21 3.72 -3.07
N PRO A 91 16.28 3.90 -2.25
CA PRO A 91 17.63 3.50 -2.68
C PRO A 91 17.74 2.02 -3.04
N GLU A 92 17.03 1.13 -2.35
CA GLU A 92 17.02 -0.30 -2.67
C GLU A 92 16.20 -0.62 -3.91
N ILE A 93 15.07 0.07 -4.10
CA ILE A 93 14.23 -0.09 -5.30
C ILE A 93 14.95 0.42 -6.55
N ARG A 94 15.59 1.58 -6.49
CA ARG A 94 16.33 2.18 -7.61
C ARG A 94 17.48 1.30 -8.12
N LYS A 95 18.08 0.46 -7.27
CA LYS A 95 19.12 -0.52 -7.67
C LYS A 95 18.55 -1.64 -8.55
N ARG A 96 17.28 -1.99 -8.37
CA ARG A 96 16.60 -3.10 -9.07
C ARG A 96 15.77 -2.63 -10.26
N CYS A 97 15.28 -1.39 -10.19
CA CYS A 97 14.38 -0.76 -11.15
C CYS A 97 15.06 0.50 -11.73
N PRO A 98 15.80 0.37 -12.85
CA PRO A 98 16.52 1.51 -13.44
C PRO A 98 15.57 2.57 -13.96
N GLU A 99 16.03 3.82 -13.95
CA GLU A 99 15.24 4.95 -14.47
C GLU A 99 14.94 4.74 -15.98
N PRO A 100 13.69 4.89 -16.41
CA PRO A 100 13.35 4.76 -17.82
C PRO A 100 13.95 5.90 -18.64
N ALA A 101 14.49 5.57 -19.82
CA ALA A 101 14.98 6.54 -20.80
C ALA A 101 14.00 6.73 -21.96
N GLY A 102 14.21 7.79 -22.76
CA GLY A 102 13.47 8.06 -23.99
C GLY A 102 12.24 8.97 -23.81
N ASP A 103 11.37 8.96 -24.82
CA ASP A 103 10.18 9.83 -24.90
C ASP A 103 9.10 9.43 -23.87
N ARG A 104 8.86 10.32 -22.90
CA ARG A 104 7.89 10.15 -21.81
C ARG A 104 6.46 9.88 -22.30
N SER A 105 6.09 10.40 -23.47
CA SER A 105 4.74 10.22 -24.02
C SER A 105 4.44 8.76 -24.40
N LYS A 106 5.49 7.96 -24.63
CA LYS A 106 5.41 6.55 -25.04
C LYS A 106 5.62 5.56 -23.90
N TRP A 107 5.82 6.05 -22.68
CA TRP A 107 6.10 5.19 -21.55
C TRP A 107 4.93 4.30 -21.18
N THR A 108 5.23 3.01 -20.98
CA THR A 108 4.30 2.04 -20.38
C THR A 108 3.99 2.44 -18.93
N ARG A 109 2.93 1.87 -18.32
CA ARG A 109 2.64 2.15 -16.91
C ARG A 109 3.76 1.69 -15.97
N THR A 110 4.42 0.56 -16.27
CA THR A 110 5.62 0.13 -15.55
C THR A 110 6.74 1.17 -15.63
N GLN A 111 7.02 1.74 -16.80
CA GLN A 111 8.03 2.79 -16.92
C GLN A 111 7.63 4.05 -16.13
N ARG A 112 6.35 4.43 -16.14
CA ARG A 112 5.88 5.56 -15.32
C ARG A 112 6.07 5.31 -13.82
N ALA A 113 5.77 4.11 -13.33
CA ALA A 113 6.04 3.73 -11.94
C ALA A 113 7.55 3.75 -11.63
N TYR A 114 8.38 3.26 -12.55
CA TYR A 114 9.84 3.32 -12.38
C TYR A 114 10.33 4.75 -12.30
N TYR A 115 9.82 5.65 -13.15
CA TYR A 115 10.13 7.07 -13.08
C TYR A 115 9.79 7.66 -11.70
N GLU A 116 8.64 7.28 -11.12
CA GLU A 116 8.21 7.73 -9.80
C GLU A 116 9.16 7.28 -8.67
N TYR A 117 9.85 6.15 -8.81
CA TYR A 117 10.89 5.77 -7.84
C TYR A 117 12.06 6.76 -7.81
N HIS A 118 12.42 7.31 -8.97
CA HIS A 118 13.53 8.26 -9.11
C HIS A 118 13.09 9.70 -8.86
N HIS A 119 11.83 10.02 -9.16
CA HIS A 119 11.22 11.34 -9.02
C HIS A 119 9.90 11.24 -8.22
N PRO A 120 9.96 10.93 -6.92
CA PRO A 120 8.75 10.73 -6.12
C PRO A 120 7.99 12.05 -5.96
N ASP A 121 6.69 12.00 -6.20
CA ASP A 121 5.77 13.13 -6.01
C ASP A 121 5.08 12.99 -4.65
N ILE A 122 5.75 13.47 -3.61
CA ILE A 122 5.26 13.36 -2.23
C ILE A 122 4.36 14.55 -1.92
N PHE A 123 3.11 14.26 -1.59
CA PHE A 123 2.14 15.25 -1.16
C PHE A 123 1.77 15.07 0.31
N LEU A 124 1.90 16.14 1.09
CA LEU A 124 1.47 16.23 2.48
C LEU A 124 0.40 17.33 2.58
N PRO A 125 -0.88 16.96 2.71
CA PRO A 125 -1.96 17.95 2.80
C PRO A 125 -1.92 18.71 4.12
N GLU A 126 -2.37 19.96 4.09
CA GLU A 126 -2.65 20.77 5.28
C GLU A 126 -4.14 20.68 5.66
N PRO A 127 -4.50 20.71 6.96
CA PRO A 127 -3.62 20.89 8.13
C PRO A 127 -2.97 19.58 8.58
N TYR A 128 -1.64 19.48 8.46
CA TYR A 128 -0.89 18.26 8.79
C TYR A 128 -1.07 17.84 10.25
N ASP A 129 -1.03 18.80 11.18
CA ASP A 129 -1.06 18.52 12.63
C ASP A 129 -2.39 17.87 13.08
N GLN A 130 -3.45 18.00 12.29
CA GLN A 130 -4.75 17.35 12.54
C GLN A 130 -4.82 15.94 11.97
N TYR A 131 -4.04 15.63 10.92
CA TYR A 131 -4.05 14.36 10.19
C TYR A 131 -2.62 13.88 9.91
N PRO A 132 -1.83 13.57 10.95
CA PRO A 132 -0.43 13.18 10.76
C PRO A 132 -0.28 11.81 10.11
N SER A 133 -1.26 10.90 10.27
CA SER A 133 -1.23 9.57 9.66
C SER A 133 -1.79 9.59 8.23
N HIS A 134 -1.45 8.57 7.44
CA HIS A 134 -2.16 8.23 6.20
C HIS A 134 -2.27 6.71 6.06
N LEU A 135 -3.15 6.24 5.17
CA LEU A 135 -3.39 4.81 4.96
C LEU A 135 -3.74 4.45 3.52
N HIS A 136 -3.57 3.17 3.20
CA HIS A 136 -4.13 2.52 2.01
C HIS A 136 -4.92 1.29 2.42
N ILE A 137 -6.07 1.09 1.78
CA ILE A 137 -6.92 -0.08 1.98
C ILE A 137 -7.44 -0.56 0.62
N ASP A 138 -7.22 -1.85 0.35
CA ASP A 138 -7.67 -2.47 -0.88
C ASP A 138 -8.15 -3.88 -0.60
N LEU A 139 -9.28 -4.24 -1.24
CA LEU A 139 -9.89 -5.55 -1.13
C LEU A 139 -10.19 -6.03 -2.54
N LEU A 140 -9.85 -7.30 -2.82
CA LEU A 140 -10.27 -7.95 -4.06
C LEU A 140 -11.79 -8.05 -4.14
N PRO A 141 -12.38 -8.13 -5.35
CA PRO A 141 -13.84 -8.15 -5.54
C PRO A 141 -14.58 -9.18 -4.69
N ARG A 142 -13.97 -10.35 -4.42
CA ARG A 142 -14.59 -11.39 -3.58
C ARG A 142 -14.85 -10.98 -2.14
N ALA A 143 -14.10 -10.01 -1.61
CA ALA A 143 -14.20 -9.49 -0.25
C ALA A 143 -14.94 -8.13 -0.15
N GLN A 144 -15.28 -7.50 -1.28
CA GLN A 144 -15.99 -6.22 -1.31
C GLN A 144 -17.50 -6.38 -1.01
N GLY A 145 -18.18 -5.28 -0.67
CA GLY A 145 -19.64 -5.25 -0.46
C GLY A 145 -20.15 -5.97 0.80
N ARG A 146 -19.25 -6.45 1.68
CA ARG A 146 -19.57 -7.29 2.86
C ARG A 146 -19.33 -6.61 4.20
N GLY A 147 -18.97 -5.32 4.20
CA GLY A 147 -18.57 -4.59 5.42
C GLY A 147 -17.16 -4.94 5.93
N LEU A 148 -16.40 -5.79 5.22
CA LEU A 148 -15.05 -6.21 5.63
C LEU A 148 -14.06 -5.05 5.66
N GLY A 149 -14.11 -4.13 4.68
CA GLY A 149 -13.29 -2.93 4.70
C GLY A 149 -13.51 -2.05 5.93
N ARG A 150 -14.76 -1.95 6.41
CA ARG A 150 -15.09 -1.23 7.65
C ARG A 150 -14.44 -1.89 8.87
N GLU A 151 -14.43 -3.22 8.94
CA GLU A 151 -13.78 -3.95 10.03
C GLU A 151 -12.26 -3.82 9.99
N MET A 152 -11.66 -3.83 8.80
CA MET A 152 -10.22 -3.56 8.63
C MET A 152 -9.83 -2.16 9.09
N MET A 153 -10.59 -1.14 8.66
CA MET A 153 -10.42 0.23 9.14
C MET A 153 -10.55 0.32 10.66
N ARG A 154 -11.54 -0.37 11.27
CA ARG A 154 -11.70 -0.39 12.72
C ARG A 154 -10.48 -0.95 13.45
N VAL A 155 -9.88 -2.02 12.94
CA VAL A 155 -8.64 -2.60 13.50
C VAL A 155 -7.49 -1.60 13.40
N LEU A 156 -7.27 -1.01 12.22
CA LEU A 156 -6.18 -0.06 12.01
C LEU A 156 -6.36 1.23 12.83
N LEU A 157 -7.55 1.84 12.81
CA LEU A 157 -7.82 3.07 13.56
C LEU A 157 -7.63 2.87 15.06
N ALA A 158 -7.99 1.70 15.60
CA ALA A 158 -7.70 1.38 17.00
C ALA A 158 -6.19 1.36 17.30
N GLN A 159 -5.35 0.89 16.36
CA GLN A 159 -3.89 0.91 16.50
C GLN A 159 -3.29 2.31 16.40
N LEU A 160 -3.85 3.17 15.53
CA LEU A 160 -3.45 4.57 15.41
C LEU A 160 -3.82 5.38 16.66
N THR A 161 -5.04 5.20 17.19
CA THR A 161 -5.48 5.83 18.44
C THR A 161 -4.64 5.36 19.63
N ALA A 162 -4.32 4.07 19.72
CA ALA A 162 -3.46 3.54 20.77
C ALA A 162 -2.02 4.09 20.71
N ARG A 163 -1.60 4.62 19.56
CA ARG A 163 -0.31 5.31 19.34
C ARG A 163 -0.47 6.83 19.30
N GLU A 164 -1.58 7.35 19.82
CA GLU A 164 -1.85 8.77 20.01
C GLU A 164 -1.90 9.60 18.72
N SER A 165 -2.16 8.97 17.57
CA SER A 165 -2.41 9.73 16.34
C SER A 165 -3.69 10.55 16.46
N THR A 166 -3.63 11.82 16.05
CA THR A 166 -4.74 12.77 16.12
C THR A 166 -5.70 12.67 14.93
N GLY A 167 -5.27 12.04 13.84
CA GLY A 167 -6.10 11.86 12.63
C GLY A 167 -5.37 11.13 11.50
N VAL A 168 -6.17 10.70 10.53
CA VAL A 168 -5.78 10.03 9.28
C VAL A 168 -6.71 10.44 8.14
#